data_AF-U5EBZ3-F1
#
_entry.id   AF-U5EBZ3-F1
#
_cell.length_a   1.000
_cell.length_b   1.000
_cell.length_c   1.000
_cell.angle_alpha   90.00
_cell.angle_beta   90.00
_cell.angle_gamma   90.00
#
_symmetry.space_group_name_H-M   'P 1'
#
loop_
_entity.id
_entity.type
_entity.pdbx_description
1 polymer ?
#
loop_
_entity_poly.entity_id
_entity_poly.type
_entity_poly.pdbx_seq_one_letter_code
_entity_poly.pdbx_strand_id
1 'polypeptide(L)'
;MTLSRPERIDLLLTRPHRQDREPAPRQQLESLGAIEQTVVDAAIAMLAPGQKFALLWSLQVGSHTVAGVQVKERDGSVTNMVPPDEVLAYLTDHKRMSYDADTGAWLSAEIFIAGPTRYKATYSTSAVAEWMPEVTVEDLRAEFDTFPAPRPRSPTGPAPSSTGATAAPARPGSAAAPSRAQVRWLASPPCCDPNERSPDTD
;
A
#
# COMPACT_ATOMS: atom_id res chain seq x y z
N MET A 1 3.12 -54.30 -53.40
CA MET A 1 2.15 -53.31 -52.87
C MET A 1 1.99 -53.55 -51.38
N THR A 2 1.66 -52.48 -50.64
CA THR A 2 1.31 -52.40 -49.20
C THR A 2 2.43 -52.65 -48.17
N LEU A 3 2.68 -51.81 -47.17
CA LEU A 3 2.39 -50.40 -46.84
C LEU A 3 3.34 -50.06 -45.67
N SER A 4 4.05 -48.93 -45.74
CA SER A 4 4.93 -48.43 -44.68
C SER A 4 4.15 -48.07 -43.41
N ARG A 5 4.66 -48.44 -42.23
CA ARG A 5 4.05 -48.12 -40.93
C ARG A 5 4.91 -47.12 -40.16
N PRO A 6 4.58 -45.81 -40.15
CA PRO A 6 5.07 -44.88 -39.16
C PRO A 6 3.90 -44.40 -38.29
N GLU A 7 3.50 -45.19 -37.28
CA GLU A 7 2.52 -44.77 -36.26
C GLU A 7 3.09 -44.98 -34.86
N ARG A 8 4.20 -44.29 -34.57
CA ARG A 8 4.79 -44.25 -33.22
C ARG A 8 5.08 -42.83 -32.71
N ILE A 9 4.43 -41.81 -33.29
CA ILE A 9 4.63 -40.40 -32.90
C ILE A 9 3.40 -39.80 -32.18
N ASP A 10 2.25 -40.49 -32.15
CA ASP A 10 1.03 -39.95 -31.54
C ASP A 10 0.85 -40.22 -30.03
N LEU A 11 1.91 -40.61 -29.31
CA LEU A 11 1.86 -40.85 -27.86
C LEU A 11 2.52 -39.77 -27.00
N LEU A 12 2.91 -38.63 -27.58
CA LEU A 12 3.56 -37.53 -26.85
C LEU A 12 2.75 -36.22 -26.82
N LEU A 13 1.53 -36.17 -27.37
CA LEU A 13 0.75 -34.93 -27.50
C LEU A 13 -0.56 -34.88 -26.68
N THR A 14 -0.70 -35.74 -25.67
CA THR A 14 -1.83 -35.63 -24.73
C THR A 14 -1.35 -35.57 -23.29
N ARG A 15 -0.47 -34.59 -22.99
CA ARG A 15 -0.58 -33.96 -21.67
C ARG A 15 -1.96 -33.32 -21.65
N PRO A 16 -2.86 -33.66 -20.72
CA PRO A 16 -3.99 -32.78 -20.48
C PRO A 16 -3.37 -31.41 -20.18
N HIS A 17 -3.69 -30.42 -21.01
CA HIS A 17 -3.57 -29.04 -20.61
C HIS A 17 -4.10 -28.98 -19.18
N ARG A 18 -3.23 -28.58 -18.25
CA ARG A 18 -3.63 -28.22 -16.90
C ARG A 18 -4.58 -27.06 -17.11
N GLN A 19 -5.85 -27.41 -17.30
CA GLN A 19 -6.94 -26.49 -17.55
C GLN A 19 -6.82 -25.42 -16.50
N ASP A 20 -6.79 -24.17 -16.98
CA ASP A 20 -7.40 -23.01 -16.37
C ASP A 20 -8.30 -23.41 -15.21
N ARG A 21 -7.68 -23.62 -14.05
CA ARG A 21 -8.44 -23.72 -12.81
C ARG A 21 -8.86 -22.29 -12.59
N GLU A 22 -10.06 -21.97 -13.06
CA GLU A 22 -10.75 -20.73 -12.71
C GLU A 22 -10.46 -20.51 -11.22
N PRO A 23 -9.74 -19.44 -10.86
CA PRO A 23 -9.32 -19.24 -9.49
C PRO A 23 -10.59 -19.32 -8.64
N ALA A 24 -10.52 -20.11 -7.56
CA ALA A 24 -11.67 -20.28 -6.68
C ALA A 24 -12.21 -18.89 -6.31
N PRO A 25 -13.53 -18.70 -6.21
CA PRO A 25 -14.08 -17.40 -5.86
C PRO A 25 -13.39 -16.88 -4.62
N ARG A 26 -12.81 -15.67 -4.72
CA ARG A 26 -12.17 -15.02 -3.57
C ARG A 26 -13.18 -14.96 -2.42
N GLN A 27 -12.71 -15.25 -1.21
CA GLN A 27 -13.55 -15.20 -0.04
C GLN A 27 -14.07 -13.76 0.14
N GLN A 28 -15.38 -13.61 0.25
CA GLN A 28 -15.95 -12.31 0.59
C GLN A 28 -15.68 -12.02 2.07
N LEU A 29 -15.01 -10.90 2.34
CA LEU A 29 -14.67 -10.47 3.69
C LEU A 29 -15.59 -9.31 4.10
N GLU A 30 -16.23 -9.46 5.26
CA GLU A 30 -17.30 -8.55 5.72
C GLU A 30 -16.81 -7.38 6.57
N SER A 31 -15.49 -7.25 6.81
CA SER A 31 -14.94 -6.17 7.65
C SER A 31 -13.60 -5.66 7.15
N LEU A 32 -13.34 -4.36 7.38
CA LEU A 32 -12.06 -3.72 7.08
C LEU A 32 -10.88 -4.45 7.73
N GLY A 33 -10.99 -4.79 9.01
CA GLY A 33 -9.93 -5.51 9.73
C GLY A 33 -9.66 -6.91 9.18
N ALA A 34 -10.68 -7.63 8.69
CA ALA A 34 -10.48 -8.92 8.03
C ALA A 34 -9.76 -8.76 6.69
N ILE A 35 -10.09 -7.70 5.94
CA ILE A 35 -9.40 -7.38 4.69
C ILE A 35 -7.94 -7.01 4.97
N GLU A 36 -7.68 -6.10 5.91
CA GLU A 36 -6.34 -5.70 6.33
C GLU A 36 -5.48 -6.90 6.74
N GLN A 37 -6.02 -7.78 7.60
CA GLN A 37 -5.31 -8.98 8.02
C GLN A 37 -5.00 -9.89 6.82
N THR A 38 -5.96 -10.10 5.92
CA THR A 38 -5.78 -10.95 4.73
C THR A 38 -4.68 -10.43 3.81
N VAL A 39 -4.64 -9.11 3.57
CA VAL A 39 -3.59 -8.50 2.71
C VAL A 39 -2.22 -8.54 3.39
N VAL A 40 -2.17 -8.38 4.72
CA VAL A 40 -0.93 -8.50 5.51
C VAL A 40 -0.42 -9.94 5.49
N ASP A 41 -1.29 -10.93 5.70
CA ASP A 41 -0.93 -12.35 5.68
C ASP A 41 -0.39 -12.75 4.30
N ALA A 42 -1.04 -12.29 3.22
CA ALA A 42 -0.56 -12.50 1.86
C ALA A 42 0.82 -11.87 1.64
N ALA A 43 1.06 -10.65 2.12
CA ALA A 43 2.36 -10.00 2.03
C ALA A 43 3.44 -10.72 2.86
N ILE A 44 3.10 -11.23 4.06
CA ILE A 44 4.00 -12.04 4.90
C ILE A 44 4.36 -13.35 4.18
N ALA A 45 3.39 -14.00 3.53
CA ALA A 45 3.62 -15.25 2.80
C ALA A 45 4.58 -15.10 1.60
N MET A 46 4.75 -13.87 1.09
CA MET A 46 5.74 -13.57 0.05
C MET A 46 7.17 -13.44 0.59
N LEU A 47 7.35 -13.28 1.91
CA LEU A 47 8.67 -13.03 2.49
C LEU A 47 9.50 -14.31 2.55
N ALA A 48 10.76 -14.20 2.11
CA ALA A 48 11.73 -15.26 2.27
C ALA A 48 12.10 -15.46 3.76
N PRO A 49 12.53 -16.68 4.16
CA PRO A 49 12.99 -16.93 5.52
C PRO A 49 14.05 -15.92 5.98
N GLY A 50 13.78 -15.25 7.10
CA GLY A 50 14.69 -14.27 7.70
C GLY A 50 14.42 -12.80 7.31
N GLN A 51 13.57 -12.55 6.31
CA GLN A 51 13.04 -11.21 6.04
C GLN A 51 11.98 -10.87 7.10
N LYS A 52 12.20 -9.76 7.81
CA LYS A 52 11.32 -9.33 8.93
C LYS A 52 10.60 -8.02 8.67
N PHE A 53 10.95 -7.31 7.60
CA PHE A 53 10.42 -5.98 7.33
C PHE A 53 9.98 -5.89 5.87
N ALA A 54 8.75 -5.47 5.67
CA ALA A 54 8.20 -5.24 4.35
C ALA A 54 7.28 -4.01 4.37
N LEU A 55 7.20 -3.33 3.23
CA LEU A 55 6.22 -2.29 2.95
C LEU A 55 5.33 -2.80 1.83
N LEU A 56 4.08 -3.13 2.15
CA LEU A 56 3.03 -3.27 1.15
C LEU A 56 2.48 -1.86 0.88
N TRP A 57 2.51 -1.44 -0.37
CA TRP A 57 1.97 -0.15 -0.79
C TRP A 57 0.97 -0.33 -1.91
N SER A 58 0.00 0.59 -1.99
CA SER A 58 -0.96 0.63 -3.08
C SER A 58 -1.31 2.05 -3.44
N LEU A 59 -1.54 2.25 -4.74
CA LEU A 59 -2.04 3.46 -5.34
C LEU A 59 -3.28 3.08 -6.15
N GLN A 60 -4.42 3.65 -5.75
CA GLN A 60 -5.70 3.42 -6.41
C GLN A 60 -6.33 4.78 -6.70
N VAL A 61 -6.20 5.25 -7.94
CA VAL A 61 -6.76 6.53 -8.40
C VAL A 61 -7.32 6.34 -9.79
N GLY A 62 -8.63 6.52 -9.95
CA GLY A 62 -9.29 6.43 -11.25
C GLY A 62 -9.06 5.07 -11.91
N SER A 63 -8.35 5.06 -13.05
CA SER A 63 -8.01 3.82 -13.77
C SER A 63 -6.72 3.17 -13.27
N HIS A 64 -5.89 3.90 -12.52
CA HIS A 64 -4.64 3.41 -11.96
C HIS A 64 -4.87 2.67 -10.66
N THR A 65 -4.86 1.35 -10.73
CA THR A 65 -4.94 0.46 -9.57
C THR A 65 -3.70 -0.43 -9.56
N VAL A 66 -2.75 -0.08 -8.69
CA VAL A 66 -1.45 -0.78 -8.58
C VAL A 66 -1.07 -1.00 -7.12
N ALA A 67 -0.30 -2.05 -6.89
CA ALA A 67 0.28 -2.35 -5.58
C ALA A 67 1.65 -3.00 -5.73
N GLY A 68 2.46 -2.88 -4.69
CA GLY A 68 3.79 -3.48 -4.64
C GLY A 68 4.18 -3.84 -3.21
N VAL A 69 5.08 -4.82 -3.08
CA VAL A 69 5.71 -5.16 -1.81
C VAL A 69 7.19 -4.84 -1.92
N GLN A 70 7.69 -3.97 -1.05
CA GLN A 70 9.10 -3.65 -0.93
C GLN A 70 9.68 -4.36 0.29
N VAL A 71 10.74 -5.12 0.10
CA VAL A 71 11.47 -5.76 1.19
C VAL A 71 12.87 -5.20 1.27
N LYS A 72 13.27 -4.79 2.48
CA LYS A 72 14.63 -4.34 2.73
C LYS A 72 15.49 -5.50 3.22
N GLU A 73 16.55 -5.76 2.49
CA GLU A 73 17.53 -6.80 2.82
C GLU A 73 18.55 -6.32 3.87
N ARG A 74 19.29 -7.27 4.44
CA ARG A 74 20.32 -6.97 5.46
C ARG A 74 21.48 -6.14 4.91
N ASP A 75 21.80 -6.29 3.63
CA ASP A 75 22.82 -5.52 2.93
C ASP A 75 22.37 -4.10 2.58
N GLY A 76 21.11 -3.75 2.90
CA GLY A 76 20.51 -2.46 2.61
C GLY A 76 19.85 -2.36 1.24
N SER A 77 19.93 -3.38 0.40
CA SER A 77 19.22 -3.43 -0.87
C SER A 77 17.70 -3.52 -0.67
N VAL A 78 16.94 -3.09 -1.68
CA VAL A 78 15.48 -3.15 -1.69
C VAL A 78 15.02 -4.03 -2.85
N THR A 79 14.26 -5.06 -2.53
CA THR A 79 13.63 -5.93 -3.50
C THR A 79 12.17 -5.53 -3.68
N ASN A 80 11.77 -5.29 -4.92
CA ASN A 80 10.39 -5.00 -5.29
C ASN A 80 9.71 -6.27 -5.80
N MET A 81 8.53 -6.57 -5.25
CA MET A 81 7.71 -7.71 -5.65
C MET A 81 6.30 -7.23 -6.00
N VAL A 82 5.67 -7.95 -6.91
CA VAL A 82 4.25 -7.73 -7.26
C VAL A 82 3.42 -8.64 -6.36
N PRO A 83 2.48 -8.10 -5.56
CA PRO A 83 1.59 -8.92 -4.76
C PRO A 83 0.60 -9.69 -5.66
N PRO A 84 0.04 -10.81 -5.18
CA PRO A 84 -1.02 -11.52 -5.90
C PRO A 84 -2.20 -10.61 -6.24
N ASP A 85 -2.86 -10.85 -7.38
CA ASP A 85 -4.02 -10.06 -7.83
C ASP A 85 -5.14 -10.01 -6.78
N GLU A 86 -5.28 -11.06 -5.97
CA GLU A 86 -6.24 -11.10 -4.86
C GLU A 86 -6.01 -9.98 -3.84
N VAL A 87 -4.75 -9.65 -3.54
CA VAL A 87 -4.38 -8.56 -2.62
C VAL A 87 -4.84 -7.22 -3.16
N LEU A 88 -4.62 -6.97 -4.44
CA LEU A 88 -5.03 -5.72 -5.09
C LEU A 88 -6.55 -5.56 -5.01
N ALA A 89 -7.27 -6.65 -5.27
CA ALA A 89 -8.71 -6.63 -5.28
C ALA A 89 -9.31 -6.55 -3.85
N TYR A 90 -8.68 -7.16 -2.84
CA TYR A 90 -9.01 -6.91 -1.43
C TYR A 90 -8.76 -5.45 -1.01
N LEU A 91 -7.67 -4.83 -1.47
CA LEU A 91 -7.43 -3.41 -1.23
C LEU A 91 -8.49 -2.53 -1.91
N THR A 92 -8.98 -2.91 -3.09
CA THR A 92 -10.11 -2.24 -3.73
C THR A 92 -11.41 -2.37 -2.94
N ASP A 93 -11.69 -3.55 -2.37
CA ASP A 93 -12.83 -3.75 -1.48
C ASP A 93 -12.67 -2.91 -0.19
N HIS A 94 -11.46 -2.87 0.38
CA HIS A 94 -11.13 -2.00 1.51
C HIS A 94 -11.43 -0.54 1.19
N LYS A 95 -10.98 -0.03 0.04
CA LYS A 95 -11.23 1.34 -0.42
C LYS A 95 -12.72 1.67 -0.42
N ARG A 96 -13.52 0.81 -1.05
CA ARG A 96 -14.98 0.98 -1.13
C ARG A 96 -15.64 0.99 0.25
N MET A 97 -15.22 0.09 1.13
CA MET A 97 -15.78 -0.02 2.48
C MET A 97 -15.33 1.12 3.40
N SER A 98 -14.14 1.68 3.19
CA SER A 98 -13.57 2.79 3.96
C SER A 98 -14.01 4.17 3.47
N TYR A 99 -14.77 4.24 2.37
CA TYR A 99 -15.24 5.50 1.82
C TYR A 99 -16.14 6.22 2.83
N ASP A 100 -15.87 7.50 3.00
CA ASP A 100 -16.64 8.40 3.82
C ASP A 100 -16.96 9.67 3.01
N ALA A 101 -18.20 10.15 3.10
CA ALA A 101 -18.66 11.26 2.26
C ALA A 101 -18.02 12.62 2.63
N ASP A 102 -17.47 12.75 3.85
CA ASP A 102 -16.82 13.96 4.34
C ASP A 102 -15.31 13.97 4.07
N THR A 103 -14.70 12.83 3.78
CA THR A 103 -13.24 12.72 3.57
C THR A 103 -12.85 12.09 2.24
N GLY A 104 -13.78 11.46 1.53
CA GLY A 104 -13.55 10.71 0.30
C GLY A 104 -13.00 9.30 0.55
N ALA A 105 -12.59 8.63 -0.53
CA ALA A 105 -11.82 7.40 -0.45
C ALA A 105 -10.32 7.72 -0.37
N TRP A 106 -9.54 6.80 0.20
CA TRP A 106 -8.09 6.94 0.16
C TRP A 106 -7.56 6.73 -1.28
N LEU A 107 -6.51 7.48 -1.61
CA LEU A 107 -5.81 7.46 -2.89
C LEU A 107 -4.60 6.53 -2.84
N SER A 108 -3.91 6.52 -1.69
CA SER A 108 -2.76 5.65 -1.45
C SER A 108 -2.84 4.98 -0.08
N ALA A 109 -2.24 3.79 0.00
CA ALA A 109 -2.13 3.00 1.21
C ALA A 109 -0.67 2.55 1.40
N GLU A 110 -0.20 2.62 2.63
CA GLU A 110 1.11 2.13 3.06
C GLU A 110 0.93 1.25 4.30
N ILE A 111 1.28 -0.03 4.18
CA ILE A 111 1.18 -1.01 5.24
C ILE A 111 2.59 -1.50 5.56
N PHE A 112 3.11 -1.04 6.70
CA PHE A 112 4.42 -1.42 7.20
C PHE A 112 4.29 -2.69 8.03
N ILE A 113 5.00 -3.74 7.65
CA ILE A 113 5.01 -5.04 8.30
C ILE A 113 6.34 -5.20 9.04
N ALA A 114 6.28 -5.51 10.34
CA ALA A 114 7.41 -5.65 11.24
C ALA A 114 7.37 -6.99 11.98
N GLY A 115 7.69 -8.05 11.24
CA GLY A 115 7.55 -9.44 11.64
C GLY A 115 6.13 -9.98 11.41
N PRO A 116 5.86 -11.23 11.80
CA PRO A 116 4.62 -11.93 11.44
C PRO A 116 3.38 -11.44 12.20
N THR A 117 3.53 -10.60 13.24
CA THR A 117 2.45 -10.25 14.16
C THR A 117 2.20 -8.76 14.30
N ARG A 118 3.03 -7.91 13.70
CA ARG A 118 2.94 -6.46 13.86
C ARG A 118 2.94 -5.79 12.51
N TYR A 119 1.93 -4.97 12.30
CA TYR A 119 1.89 -4.07 11.17
C TYR A 119 1.32 -2.71 11.58
N LYS A 120 1.51 -1.71 10.72
CA LYS A 120 0.88 -0.41 10.80
C LYS A 120 0.40 -0.02 9.40
N ALA A 121 -0.90 0.15 9.25
CA ALA A 121 -1.51 0.66 8.04
C ALA A 121 -1.67 2.19 8.11
N THR A 122 -1.41 2.88 7.01
CA THR A 122 -1.64 4.30 6.82
C THR A 122 -2.35 4.49 5.49
N TYR A 123 -3.47 5.19 5.51
CA TYR A 123 -4.29 5.48 4.33
C TYR A 123 -4.34 6.99 4.15
N SER A 124 -4.13 7.45 2.93
CA SER A 124 -4.05 8.87 2.60
C SER A 124 -5.12 9.23 1.57
N THR A 125 -5.97 10.20 1.90
CA THR A 125 -7.02 10.72 1.02
C THR A 125 -6.56 11.92 0.18
N SER A 126 -5.38 12.47 0.46
CA SER A 126 -4.92 13.74 -0.15
C SER A 126 -3.48 13.73 -0.65
N ALA A 127 -2.69 12.71 -0.29
CA ALA A 127 -1.28 12.63 -0.65
C ALA A 127 -0.97 11.29 -1.31
N VAL A 128 -0.15 11.37 -2.36
CA VAL A 128 0.53 10.25 -3.01
C VAL A 128 2.02 10.52 -2.87
N ALA A 129 2.79 9.52 -2.42
CA ALA A 129 4.21 9.72 -2.21
C ALA A 129 4.95 9.89 -3.55
N GLU A 130 5.99 10.74 -3.60
CA GLU A 130 6.72 11.06 -4.84
C GLU A 130 7.38 9.85 -5.53
N TRP A 131 7.65 8.78 -4.77
CA TRP A 131 8.25 7.55 -5.29
C TRP A 131 7.20 6.58 -5.90
N MET A 132 5.90 6.83 -5.67
CA MET A 132 4.83 6.04 -6.27
C MET A 132 4.66 6.41 -7.74
N PRO A 133 4.03 5.53 -8.55
CA PRO A 133 3.73 5.83 -9.94
C PRO A 133 2.98 7.16 -10.10
N GLU A 134 3.30 7.87 -11.18
CA GLU A 134 2.67 9.16 -11.49
C GLU A 134 1.18 8.96 -11.81
N VAL A 135 0.35 9.89 -11.33
CA VAL A 135 -1.11 9.89 -11.52
C VAL A 135 -1.48 11.07 -12.39
N THR A 136 -2.27 10.82 -13.43
CA THR A 136 -2.74 11.88 -14.33
C THR A 136 -3.87 12.71 -13.70
N VAL A 137 -4.10 13.90 -14.22
CA VAL A 137 -5.24 14.74 -13.79
C VAL A 137 -6.57 14.08 -14.14
N GLU A 138 -6.62 13.35 -15.26
CA GLU A 138 -7.78 12.60 -15.72
C GLU A 138 -8.13 11.47 -14.75
N ASP A 139 -7.14 10.75 -14.21
CA ASP A 139 -7.37 9.74 -13.18
C ASP A 139 -7.90 10.34 -11.89
N LEU A 140 -7.35 11.48 -11.45
CA LEU A 140 -7.85 12.19 -10.27
C LEU A 140 -9.30 12.66 -10.47
N ARG A 141 -9.67 13.13 -11.67
CA ARG A 141 -11.06 13.50 -11.96
C ARG A 141 -11.99 12.28 -11.89
N ALA A 142 -11.62 11.19 -12.56
CA ALA A 142 -12.41 9.96 -12.54
C ALA A 142 -12.55 9.39 -11.12
N GLU A 143 -11.51 9.51 -10.30
CA GLU A 143 -11.53 9.15 -8.88
C GLU A 143 -12.57 9.97 -8.12
N PHE A 144 -12.54 11.30 -8.23
CA PHE A 144 -13.48 12.17 -7.50
C PHE A 144 -14.92 12.11 -8.04
N ASP A 145 -15.10 11.72 -9.29
CA ASP A 145 -16.42 11.41 -9.85
C ASP A 145 -17.00 10.11 -9.25
N THR A 146 -16.14 9.13 -8.96
CA THR A 146 -16.53 7.82 -8.37
C THR A 146 -16.70 7.90 -6.85
N PHE A 147 -15.78 8.59 -6.18
CA PHE A 147 -15.74 8.80 -4.73
C PHE A 147 -15.73 10.30 -4.44
N PRO A 148 -16.92 10.94 -4.40
CA PRO A 148 -17.00 12.37 -4.16
C PRO A 148 -16.44 12.73 -2.78
N ALA A 149 -15.43 13.60 -2.76
CA ALA A 149 -14.98 14.28 -1.55
C ALA A 149 -15.68 15.65 -1.44
N PRO A 150 -15.85 16.22 -0.23
CA PRO A 150 -16.43 17.54 -0.11
C PRO A 150 -15.55 18.55 -0.84
N ARG A 151 -16.18 19.35 -1.70
CA ARG A 151 -15.47 20.44 -2.37
C ARG A 151 -14.86 21.34 -1.29
N PRO A 152 -13.60 21.76 -1.44
CA PRO A 152 -13.05 22.79 -0.55
C PRO A 152 -14.05 23.94 -0.55
N ARG A 153 -14.56 24.29 0.64
CA ARG A 153 -15.47 25.42 0.79
C ARG A 153 -14.78 26.61 0.14
N SER A 154 -15.25 27.05 -1.02
CA SER A 154 -14.79 28.29 -1.63
C SER A 154 -14.84 29.36 -0.54
N PRO A 155 -13.80 30.17 -0.35
CA PRO A 155 -13.88 31.32 0.52
C PRO A 155 -14.77 32.40 -0.15
N THR A 156 -16.05 32.12 -0.33
CA THR A 156 -17.06 33.11 -0.68
C THR A 156 -17.62 33.69 0.61
N GLY A 157 -16.76 34.43 1.30
CA GLY A 157 -17.19 35.57 2.10
C GLY A 157 -17.05 36.83 1.22
N PRO A 158 -18.00 37.77 1.22
CA PRO A 158 -17.79 39.05 0.56
C PRO A 158 -16.51 39.70 1.12
N ALA A 159 -15.66 40.24 0.24
CA ALA A 159 -14.46 40.96 0.64
C ALA A 159 -14.83 42.03 1.69
N PRO A 160 -14.21 42.04 2.88
CA PRO A 160 -14.49 43.08 3.85
C PRO A 160 -14.02 44.42 3.29
N SER A 161 -14.95 45.37 3.17
CA SER A 161 -14.66 46.77 2.87
C SER A 161 -13.69 47.30 3.92
N SER A 162 -12.49 47.69 3.52
CA SER A 162 -11.50 48.29 4.39
C SER A 162 -11.95 49.69 4.81
N THR A 163 -12.47 49.80 6.03
CA THR A 163 -12.52 51.08 6.76
C THR A 163 -11.71 50.92 8.05
N GLY A 164 -10.57 51.62 8.08
CA GLY A 164 -10.02 52.28 9.26
C GLY A 164 -9.84 51.50 10.57
N ALA A 165 -8.55 51.36 10.92
CA ALA A 165 -7.99 51.72 12.24
C ALA A 165 -7.73 50.62 13.28
N THR A 166 -6.46 50.65 13.70
CA THR A 166 -5.91 50.42 15.04
C THR A 166 -5.46 49.01 15.40
N ALA A 167 -4.14 48.94 15.61
CA ALA A 167 -3.37 47.80 16.08
C ALA A 167 -3.51 47.56 17.59
N ALA A 168 -3.50 46.28 18.00
CA ALA A 168 -2.74 45.66 19.11
C ALA A 168 -3.43 44.36 19.61
N PRO A 169 -2.74 43.45 20.32
CA PRO A 169 -1.65 42.60 19.85
C PRO A 169 -2.09 41.12 19.79
N ALA A 170 -1.59 40.37 18.79
CA ALA A 170 -1.77 38.93 18.72
C ALA A 170 -0.87 38.21 19.74
N ARG A 171 -1.48 37.33 20.54
CA ARG A 171 -0.80 36.32 21.37
C ARG A 171 -0.02 35.38 20.44
N PRO A 172 1.26 35.08 20.70
CA PRO A 172 2.00 34.10 19.94
C PRO A 172 1.61 32.70 20.41
N GLY A 173 1.07 31.87 19.51
CA GLY A 173 0.74 30.50 19.86
C GLY A 173 0.01 29.76 18.76
N SER A 174 0.69 29.52 17.63
CA SER A 174 0.65 28.26 16.88
C SER A 174 1.25 28.49 15.49
N ALA A 175 2.58 28.55 15.44
CA ALA A 175 3.30 28.40 14.20
C ALA A 175 3.42 26.89 13.92
N ALA A 176 2.56 26.40 13.04
CA ALA A 176 2.75 25.12 12.39
C ALA A 176 3.88 25.26 11.35
N ALA A 177 5.03 24.66 11.64
CA ALA A 177 6.04 24.18 10.68
C ALA A 177 7.04 23.30 11.48
N PRO A 178 7.66 22.25 10.88
CA PRO A 178 7.95 22.15 9.46
C PRO A 178 7.57 20.82 8.78
N SER A 179 7.27 20.93 7.49
CA SER A 179 7.52 19.89 6.48
C SER A 179 9.00 19.51 6.52
N ARG A 180 9.28 18.32 7.05
CA ARG A 180 10.55 17.58 6.95
C ARG A 180 10.30 16.15 7.44
N ALA A 181 9.79 15.29 6.56
CA ALA A 181 9.78 13.85 6.79
C ALA A 181 10.29 13.12 5.54
N GLN A 182 11.41 13.60 4.98
CA GLN A 182 12.30 12.78 4.19
C GLN A 182 13.07 11.84 5.14
N VAL A 183 12.98 10.54 4.86
CA VAL A 183 14.00 9.51 5.14
C VAL A 183 14.65 9.60 6.53
N ARG A 184 13.91 9.20 7.59
CA ARG A 184 14.46 9.10 8.95
C ARG A 184 14.12 7.79 9.69
N TRP A 185 13.67 6.76 8.98
CA TRP A 185 13.15 5.54 9.62
C TRP A 185 14.18 4.42 9.85
N LEU A 186 15.48 4.73 9.77
CA LEU A 186 16.58 3.81 10.10
C LEU A 186 17.50 4.30 11.23
N ALA A 187 17.17 5.39 11.92
CA ALA A 187 17.90 5.79 13.11
C ALA A 187 17.22 5.23 14.37
N SER A 188 17.88 4.22 14.95
CA SER A 188 17.76 3.67 16.31
C SER A 188 17.03 2.32 16.46
N PRO A 189 17.77 1.20 16.65
CA PRO A 189 17.28 0.07 17.43
C PRO A 189 17.21 0.46 18.92
N PRO A 190 16.26 -0.05 19.73
CA PRO A 190 16.48 -0.08 21.17
C PRO A 190 17.63 -1.06 21.47
N CYS A 191 18.72 -0.51 22.00
CA CYS A 191 19.67 -1.26 22.81
C CYS A 191 18.91 -2.12 23.83
N CYS A 192 19.18 -3.41 23.82
CA CYS A 192 19.28 -4.25 25.01
C CYS A 192 19.90 -5.58 24.55
N ASP A 193 21.21 -5.65 24.70
CA ASP A 193 21.95 -6.89 24.82
C ASP A 193 21.93 -7.30 26.30
N PRO A 194 21.37 -8.46 26.67
CA PRO A 194 21.42 -8.92 28.04
C PRO A 194 21.99 -10.35 28.12
N ASN A 195 23.11 -10.68 27.49
CA ASN A 195 23.98 -11.77 27.96
C ASN A 195 25.24 -11.96 27.08
N GLU A 196 26.33 -11.28 27.41
CA GLU A 196 27.67 -11.84 27.19
C GLU A 196 28.60 -11.38 28.32
N ARG A 197 28.50 -12.07 29.46
CA ARG A 197 29.57 -12.12 30.46
C ARG A 197 30.46 -13.31 30.12
N SER A 198 31.75 -13.03 30.04
CA SER A 198 32.88 -13.96 29.88
C SER A 198 32.79 -15.21 30.76
N PRO A 199 33.50 -16.27 30.37
CA PRO A 199 34.36 -16.98 31.30
C PRO A 199 35.83 -16.62 31.04
N ASP A 200 36.46 -16.12 32.10
CA ASP A 200 37.90 -16.09 32.29
C ASP A 200 38.49 -17.49 32.13
N THR A 201 39.63 -17.56 31.43
CA THR A 201 40.50 -18.73 31.39
C THR A 201 41.61 -18.52 32.40
N ASP A 202 41.64 -19.36 33.42
CA ASP A 202 42.85 -19.73 34.19
C ASP A 202 42.94 -21.26 34.18
#